data_AF-A0A444JXB2-F1
#
_entry.id   AF-A0A444JXB2-F1
#
_cell.length_a   1.000
_cell.length_b   1.000
_cell.length_c   1.000
_cell.angle_alpha   90.00
_cell.angle_beta   90.00
_cell.angle_gamma   90.00
#
_symmetry.space_group_name_H-M   'P 1'
#
loop_
_entity.id
_entity.type
_entity.pdbx_description
1 polymer ?
#
loop_
_entity_poly.entity_id
_entity_poly.type
_entity_poly.pdbx_seq_one_letter_code
_entity_poly.pdbx_strand_id
1 'polypeptide(L)'
;IMQRLDLLPAEERGEGGAVLDTRVLRHDESFGMTVLGSPAGEIRVPRLARPAGTPVRLRIRARDVMIATEEPVGLSALNILAGTITAVRPGVGPTVEIAIDCNGAIVLARITEQSKHTLRLALGRR
;
A
#
# COMPACT_ATOMS: atom_id res chain seq x y z
N ILE A 1 19.00 21.32 9.73
CA ILE A 1 18.70 21.45 8.28
C ILE A 1 17.27 20.96 8.09
N MET A 2 16.36 21.93 7.97
CA MET A 2 14.90 21.76 7.90
C MET A 2 14.55 21.22 6.51
N GLN A 3 14.00 20.01 6.42
CA GLN A 3 13.59 19.42 5.14
C GLN A 3 12.38 20.19 4.61
N ARG A 4 12.55 20.78 3.41
CA ARG A 4 11.51 21.40 2.60
C ARG A 4 10.34 20.45 2.42
N LEU A 5 9.28 20.68 3.20
CA LEU A 5 7.96 20.07 3.06
C LEU A 5 7.12 20.75 1.96
N ASP A 6 7.69 21.78 1.32
CA ASP A 6 6.92 22.75 0.52
C ASP A 6 6.77 22.40 -0.97
N LEU A 7 7.34 21.29 -1.45
CA LEU A 7 7.31 20.92 -2.87
C LEU A 7 6.22 19.90 -3.25
N LEU A 8 5.40 19.46 -2.29
CA LEU A 8 4.27 18.59 -2.57
C LEU A 8 3.02 19.44 -2.88
N PRO A 9 2.27 19.14 -3.96
CA PRO A 9 0.95 19.74 -4.21
C PRO A 9 0.08 19.72 -2.96
N ALA A 10 -0.79 20.71 -2.76
CA ALA A 10 -1.64 20.81 -1.56
C ALA A 10 -2.48 19.54 -1.31
N GLU A 11 -2.81 18.82 -2.37
CA GLU A 11 -3.49 17.51 -2.37
C GLU A 11 -2.68 16.38 -1.72
N GLU A 12 -1.36 16.49 -1.68
CA GLU A 12 -0.45 15.45 -1.16
C GLU A 12 -0.01 15.70 0.29
N ARG A 13 -0.36 16.87 0.85
CA ARG A 13 -0.08 17.22 2.25
C ARG A 13 -1.17 16.62 3.14
N GLY A 14 -0.87 15.47 3.74
CA GLY A 14 -1.70 14.88 4.81
C GLY A 14 -2.59 13.72 4.42
N GLU A 15 -2.40 13.09 3.26
CA GLU A 15 -3.25 11.95 2.84
C GLU A 15 -2.97 10.63 3.56
N GLY A 16 -1.94 10.57 4.40
CA GLY A 16 -1.47 9.32 5.01
C GLY A 16 -0.94 8.32 3.97
N GLY A 17 -0.25 7.29 4.44
CA GLY A 17 0.28 6.24 3.58
C GLY A 17 1.41 5.47 4.24
N ALA A 18 1.79 4.37 3.60
CA ALA A 18 2.90 3.54 4.02
C ALA A 18 4.12 3.79 3.15
N VAL A 19 5.30 3.76 3.76
CA VAL A 19 6.57 3.67 3.03
C VAL A 19 7.16 2.31 3.34
N LEU A 20 7.34 1.50 2.30
CA LEU A 20 7.94 0.18 2.40
C LEU A 20 9.38 0.26 1.91
N ASP A 21 10.30 -0.29 2.70
CA ASP A 21 11.65 -0.58 2.24
C ASP A 21 11.60 -1.84 1.37
N THR A 22 12.03 -1.70 0.11
CA THR A 22 12.00 -2.75 -0.89
C THR A 22 13.32 -2.83 -1.65
N ARG A 23 13.47 -3.85 -2.48
CA ARG A 23 14.64 -4.01 -3.35
C ARG A 23 14.22 -4.52 -4.72
N VAL A 24 14.86 -4.04 -5.78
CA VAL A 24 14.66 -4.60 -7.13
C VAL A 24 15.09 -6.06 -7.13
N LEU A 25 14.16 -6.98 -7.41
CA LEU A 25 14.48 -8.41 -7.59
C LEU A 25 14.81 -8.69 -9.04
N ARG A 26 13.93 -8.27 -9.95
CA ARG A 26 14.05 -8.50 -11.40
C ARG A 26 13.23 -7.49 -12.19
N HIS A 27 13.47 -7.46 -13.50
CA HIS A 27 12.60 -6.81 -14.47
C HIS A 27 11.85 -7.86 -15.27
N ASP A 28 10.60 -7.57 -15.55
CA ASP A 28 9.74 -8.32 -16.44
C ASP A 28 9.69 -7.56 -17.78
N GLU A 29 10.54 -7.98 -18.71
CA GLU A 29 10.71 -7.31 -20.01
C GLU A 29 9.48 -7.45 -20.90
N SER A 30 8.68 -8.51 -20.73
CA SER A 30 7.50 -8.77 -21.55
C SER A 30 6.42 -7.71 -21.35
N PHE A 31 6.33 -7.12 -20.16
CA PHE A 31 5.32 -6.13 -19.80
C PHE A 31 5.91 -4.77 -19.38
N GLY A 32 7.23 -4.60 -19.42
CA GLY A 32 7.88 -3.37 -18.97
C GLY A 32 7.66 -3.10 -17.48
N MET A 33 7.77 -4.15 -16.65
CA MET A 33 7.55 -4.05 -15.20
C MET A 33 8.83 -4.31 -14.41
N THR A 34 8.89 -3.77 -13.19
CA THR A 34 9.88 -4.13 -12.18
C THR A 34 9.20 -4.87 -11.05
N VAL A 35 9.80 -5.98 -10.61
CA VAL A 35 9.39 -6.71 -9.42
C VAL A 35 10.28 -6.30 -8.26
N LEU A 36 9.65 -5.75 -7.22
CA LEU A 36 10.27 -5.37 -5.96
C LEU A 36 10.01 -6.45 -4.92
N GLY A 37 11.00 -6.75 -4.09
CA GLY A 37 10.87 -7.62 -2.93
C GLY A 37 10.69 -6.80 -1.67
N SER A 38 9.77 -7.22 -0.81
CA SER A 38 9.48 -6.61 0.49
C SER A 38 9.04 -7.68 1.50
N PRO A 39 9.00 -7.38 2.82
CA PRO A 39 8.40 -8.28 3.79
C PRO A 39 6.94 -8.63 3.48
N ALA A 40 6.18 -7.69 2.88
CA ALA A 40 4.79 -7.90 2.45
C ALA A 40 4.64 -8.81 1.23
N GLY A 41 5.74 -9.25 0.60
CA GLY A 41 5.75 -10.03 -0.63
C GLY A 41 6.35 -9.29 -1.82
N GLU A 42 6.15 -9.86 -3.00
CA GLU A 42 6.56 -9.24 -4.27
C GLU A 42 5.57 -8.15 -4.68
N ILE A 43 6.10 -7.01 -5.14
CA ILE A 43 5.31 -5.87 -5.59
C ILE A 43 5.74 -5.53 -7.02
N ARG A 44 4.78 -5.50 -7.93
CA ARG A 44 4.96 -5.10 -9.33
C ARG A 44 4.71 -3.61 -9.48
N VAL A 45 5.68 -2.92 -10.08
CA VAL A 45 5.61 -1.49 -10.42
C VAL A 45 6.04 -1.28 -11.88
N PRO A 46 5.67 -0.16 -12.53
CA PRO A 46 6.22 0.19 -13.84
C PRO A 46 7.76 0.17 -13.86
N ARG A 47 8.35 -0.13 -15.01
CA ARG A 47 9.81 -0.27 -15.15
C ARG A 47 10.57 0.87 -14.49
N LEU A 48 11.43 0.49 -13.56
CA LEU A 48 12.43 1.37 -12.95
C LEU A 48 13.77 1.19 -13.68
N ALA A 49 14.43 2.31 -14.00
CA ALA A 49 15.79 2.32 -14.53
C ALA A 49 16.84 2.09 -13.42
N ARG A 50 16.72 0.97 -12.70
CA ARG A 50 17.59 0.59 -11.56
C ARG A 50 17.87 -0.91 -11.61
N PRO A 51 19.12 -1.36 -11.48
CA PRO A 51 19.45 -2.78 -11.59
C PRO A 51 18.91 -3.60 -10.41
N ALA A 52 18.85 -4.92 -10.59
CA ALA A 52 18.57 -5.86 -9.52
C ALA A 52 19.50 -5.65 -8.31
N GLY A 53 18.99 -5.87 -7.11
CA GLY A 53 19.69 -5.62 -5.86
C GLY A 53 19.58 -4.19 -5.33
N THR A 54 19.09 -3.24 -6.14
CA THR A 54 19.01 -1.83 -5.74
C THR A 54 17.90 -1.59 -4.71
N PRO A 55 18.18 -0.93 -3.56
CA PRO A 55 17.15 -0.56 -2.59
C PRO A 55 16.23 0.54 -3.14
N VAL A 56 14.93 0.37 -2.96
CA VAL A 56 13.86 1.26 -3.42
C VAL A 56 12.91 1.50 -2.25
N ARG A 57 12.60 2.76 -1.96
CA ARG A 57 11.50 3.09 -1.05
C ARG A 57 10.22 3.25 -1.86
N LEU A 58 9.25 2.39 -1.57
CA LEU A 58 7.95 2.41 -2.22
C LEU A 58 6.95 3.12 -1.31
N ARG A 59 6.33 4.19 -1.80
CA ARG A 59 5.23 4.85 -1.10
C ARG A 59 3.89 4.33 -1.63
N ILE A 60 3.04 3.86 -0.72
CA ILE A 60 1.67 3.45 -1.00
C ILE A 60 0.75 4.47 -0.31
N ARG A 61 -0.05 5.19 -1.09
CA ARG A 61 -1.03 6.14 -0.54
C ARG A 61 -2.20 5.38 0.05
N ALA A 62 -2.71 5.82 1.20
CA ALA A 62 -3.82 5.11 1.86
C ALA A 62 -5.09 5.03 1.00
N ARG A 63 -5.34 6.03 0.14
CA ARG A 63 -6.48 6.04 -0.78
C ARG A 63 -6.35 5.07 -1.97
N ASP A 64 -5.14 4.62 -2.29
CA ASP A 64 -4.88 3.72 -3.42
C ASP A 64 -4.95 2.23 -2.99
N VAL A 65 -5.31 1.96 -1.73
CA VAL A 65 -5.41 0.61 -1.16
C VAL A 65 -6.87 0.21 -1.01
N MET A 66 -7.24 -0.87 -1.69
CA MET A 66 -8.51 -1.57 -1.47
C MET A 66 -8.31 -2.73 -0.49
N ILE A 67 -9.34 -3.05 0.29
CA ILE A 67 -9.34 -4.19 1.20
C ILE A 67 -10.34 -5.21 0.68
N ALA A 68 -9.89 -6.46 0.56
CA ALA A 68 -10.72 -7.62 0.35
C ALA A 68 -10.57 -8.56 1.55
N THR A 69 -11.60 -9.33 1.85
CA THR A 69 -11.60 -10.29 2.97
C THR A 69 -11.47 -11.75 2.50
N GLU A 70 -11.37 -11.92 1.19
CA GLU A 70 -11.14 -13.16 0.46
C GLU A 70 -10.19 -12.82 -0.68
N GLU A 71 -9.51 -13.83 -1.24
CA GLU A 71 -8.62 -13.60 -2.38
C GLU A 71 -9.45 -13.11 -3.59
N PRO A 72 -9.21 -11.87 -4.06
CA PRO A 72 -10.07 -11.28 -5.07
C PRO A 72 -9.78 -11.89 -6.45
N VAL A 73 -10.84 -12.14 -7.21
CA VAL A 73 -10.76 -12.64 -8.59
C VAL A 73 -11.25 -11.59 -9.58
N GLY A 74 -10.65 -11.55 -10.78
CA GLY A 74 -11.10 -10.68 -11.87
C GLY A 74 -10.81 -9.17 -11.66
N LEU A 75 -9.74 -8.83 -10.93
CA LEU A 75 -9.29 -7.44 -10.77
C LEU A 75 -8.08 -7.14 -11.68
N SER A 76 -7.98 -5.89 -12.14
CA SER A 76 -6.77 -5.39 -12.82
C SER A 76 -5.63 -5.04 -11.85
N ALA A 77 -5.89 -5.07 -10.54
CA ALA A 77 -4.88 -4.82 -9.52
C ALA A 77 -3.84 -5.96 -9.52
N LEU A 78 -2.57 -5.60 -9.77
CA LEU A 78 -1.46 -6.56 -9.85
C LEU A 78 -0.87 -6.95 -8.49
N ASN A 79 -1.13 -6.15 -7.46
CA ASN A 79 -0.51 -6.27 -6.16
C ASN A 79 -1.57 -6.68 -5.14
N ILE A 80 -1.43 -7.90 -4.62
CA ILE A 80 -2.27 -8.43 -3.54
C ILE A 80 -1.33 -8.71 -2.37
N LEU A 81 -1.49 -7.96 -1.28
CA LEU A 81 -0.68 -8.10 -0.08
C LEU A 81 -1.57 -8.66 1.03
N ALA A 82 -1.31 -9.90 1.43
CA ALA A 82 -2.00 -10.51 2.56
C ALA A 82 -1.49 -9.90 3.87
N GLY A 83 -2.40 -9.60 4.79
CA GLY A 83 -2.04 -9.03 6.08
C GLY A 83 -3.13 -9.17 7.13
N THR A 84 -2.90 -8.63 8.32
CA THR A 84 -3.87 -8.64 9.42
C THR A 84 -4.12 -7.22 9.89
N ILE A 85 -5.38 -6.84 10.13
CA ILE A 85 -5.73 -5.52 10.62
C ILE A 85 -5.18 -5.32 12.04
N THR A 86 -4.35 -4.30 12.23
CA THR A 86 -3.70 -3.95 13.50
C THR A 86 -4.23 -2.65 14.11
N ALA A 87 -4.90 -1.81 13.34
CA ALA A 87 -5.61 -0.65 13.86
C ALA A 87 -6.78 -0.25 12.96
N VAL A 88 -7.83 0.30 13.58
CA VAL A 88 -8.95 0.95 12.90
C VAL A 88 -9.20 2.28 13.60
N ARG A 89 -9.14 3.38 12.85
CA ARG A 89 -9.28 4.74 13.40
C ARG A 89 -10.28 5.55 12.58
N PRO A 90 -11.11 6.39 13.20
CA PRO A 90 -11.94 7.33 12.45
C PRO A 90 -11.09 8.20 11.54
N GLY A 91 -11.52 8.39 10.29
CA GLY A 91 -10.92 9.32 9.34
C GLY A 91 -11.65 10.66 9.32
N VAL A 92 -11.36 11.48 8.31
CA VAL A 92 -12.08 12.74 8.06
C VAL A 92 -13.35 12.46 7.25
N GLY A 93 -14.50 12.97 7.71
CA GLY A 93 -15.78 12.74 7.03
C GLY A 93 -16.24 11.27 7.12
N PRO A 94 -16.89 10.71 6.08
CA PRO A 94 -17.43 9.34 6.10
C PRO A 94 -16.34 8.28 5.82
N THR A 95 -15.13 8.48 6.34
CA THR A 95 -13.97 7.62 6.09
C THR A 95 -13.42 7.01 7.37
N VAL A 96 -12.71 5.90 7.19
CA VAL A 96 -11.98 5.20 8.25
C VAL A 96 -10.58 4.87 7.75
N GLU A 97 -9.61 5.00 8.63
CA GLU A 97 -8.23 4.61 8.40
C GLU A 97 -7.97 3.24 9.02
N ILE A 98 -7.39 2.33 8.24
CA ILE A 98 -7.09 0.96 8.64
C ILE A 98 -5.60 0.72 8.45
N ALA A 99 -4.93 0.27 9.51
CA ALA A 99 -3.56 -0.23 9.43
C ALA A 99 -3.59 -1.76 9.34
N ILE A 100 -2.82 -2.29 8.38
CA ILE A 100 -2.73 -3.71 8.07
C ILE A 100 -1.27 -4.11 8.16
N ASP A 101 -0.97 -5.11 8.98
CA ASP A 101 0.36 -5.72 9.04
C ASP A 101 0.48 -6.82 8.00
N CYS A 102 1.24 -6.57 6.95
CA CYS A 102 1.60 -7.51 5.91
C CYS A 102 3.00 -8.07 6.20
N ASN A 103 3.07 -9.01 7.16
CA ASN A 103 4.31 -9.70 7.53
C ASN A 103 5.46 -8.75 7.97
N GLY A 104 5.16 -7.86 8.90
CA GLY A 104 6.08 -6.85 9.44
C GLY A 104 6.09 -5.53 8.67
N ALA A 105 5.47 -5.47 7.49
CA ALA A 105 5.29 -4.25 6.71
C ALA A 105 3.89 -3.68 6.91
N ILE A 106 3.80 -2.48 7.49
CA ILE A 106 2.52 -1.81 7.69
C ILE A 106 2.05 -1.15 6.40
N VAL A 107 0.85 -1.52 5.94
CA VAL A 107 0.12 -0.85 4.86
C VAL A 107 -1.06 -0.09 5.47
N LEU A 108 -1.26 1.15 5.03
CA LEU A 108 -2.40 1.96 5.44
C LEU A 108 -3.44 1.98 4.32
N ALA A 109 -4.71 1.89 4.69
CA ALA A 109 -5.85 2.03 3.80
C ALA A 109 -6.80 3.09 4.36
N ARG A 110 -7.37 3.91 3.48
CA ARG A 110 -8.44 4.85 3.81
C ARG A 110 -9.64 4.50 2.96
N ILE A 111 -10.67 3.95 3.60
CA ILE A 111 -11.90 3.49 2.95
C ILE A 111 -13.11 4.21 3.55
N THR A 112 -14.29 3.99 2.99
CA THR A 112 -15.53 4.53 3.57
C THR A 112 -15.96 3.73 4.80
N GLU A 113 -16.68 4.37 5.73
CA GLU A 113 -17.34 3.65 6.84
C GLU A 113 -18.32 2.59 6.32
N GLN A 114 -18.99 2.85 5.17
CA GLN A 114 -19.84 1.86 4.51
C GLN A 114 -19.05 0.62 4.09
N SER A 115 -17.88 0.78 3.46
CA SER A 115 -17.03 -0.36 3.07
C SER A 115 -16.56 -1.16 4.28
N LYS A 116 -16.13 -0.50 5.37
CA LYS A 116 -15.77 -1.17 6.63
C LYS A 116 -16.95 -1.98 7.20
N HIS A 117 -18.15 -1.41 7.22
CA HIS A 117 -19.33 -2.08 7.73
C HIS A 117 -19.74 -3.27 6.86
N THR A 118 -19.86 -3.06 5.53
CA THR A 118 -20.22 -4.10 4.56
C THR A 118 -19.25 -5.26 4.61
N LEU A 119 -17.95 -4.96 4.65
CA LEU A 119 -16.93 -5.99 4.73
C LEU A 119 -16.82 -6.55 6.14
N ARG A 120 -17.34 -5.92 7.20
CA ARG A 120 -17.16 -6.32 8.62
C ARG A 120 -15.69 -6.31 9.04
N LEU A 121 -14.98 -5.23 8.71
CA LEU A 121 -13.56 -5.09 9.06
C LEU A 121 -13.40 -4.73 10.54
N ALA A 122 -12.53 -5.45 11.23
CA ALA A 122 -12.24 -5.29 12.64
C ALA A 122 -10.79 -5.66 12.96
N LEU A 123 -10.30 -5.24 14.13
CA LEU A 123 -8.98 -5.59 14.63
C LEU A 123 -8.76 -7.11 14.63
N GLY A 124 -7.59 -7.57 14.21
CA GLY A 124 -7.20 -8.98 14.19
C GLY A 124 -7.74 -9.77 12.99
N ARG A 125 -8.54 -9.15 12.12
CA ARG A 125 -9.02 -9.81 10.92
C ARG A 125 -7.93 -9.90 9.86
N ARG A 126 -7.84 -11.06 9.22
CA ARG A 126 -7.00 -11.32 8.05
C ARG A 126 -7.74 -10.99 6.75
#